data_AF-A0A345E7G8-F1
#
_entry.id   AF-A0A345E7G8-F1
#
_cell.length_a   1.000
_cell.length_b   1.000
_cell.length_c   1.000
_cell.angle_alpha   90.00
_cell.angle_beta   90.00
_cell.angle_gamma   90.00
#
_symmetry.space_group_name_H-M   'P 1'
#
loop_
_entity.id
_entity.type
_entity.pdbx_description
1 polymer ?
#
loop_
_entity_poly.entity_id
_entity_poly.type
_entity_poly.pdbx_seq_one_letter_code
_entity_poly.pdbx_strand_id
1 'polypeptide(L)'
;MMFVMPAPLLEVVIPAMYGIEGPALLAGWAIHQFHGVVLGLVYVALVQFGPLREPAREFTGAIGLGVVYGILTTLVLAALVMPLWLAAVGFPAAPPFPNVAFPATIVSTIGHIVYAIPLTVAYAMST
;
A
#
# COMPACT_ATOMS: atom_id res chain seq x y z
N MET A 1 7.02 2.76 4.17
CA MET A 1 6.82 4.11 3.61
C MET A 1 6.54 5.12 4.70
N MET A 2 7.59 5.59 5.39
CA MET A 2 7.40 6.29 6.66
C MET A 2 7.42 7.83 6.56
N PHE A 3 7.97 8.41 5.50
CA PHE A 3 8.35 9.83 5.53
C PHE A 3 7.20 10.84 5.39
N VAL A 4 5.95 10.43 5.08
CA VAL A 4 4.81 11.35 4.91
C VAL A 4 3.46 10.75 5.36
N MET A 5 3.42 10.04 6.49
CA MET A 5 2.15 9.58 7.08
C MET A 5 1.79 10.48 8.26
N PRO A 6 0.77 11.36 8.16
CA PRO A 6 0.36 12.18 9.30
C PRO A 6 -0.16 11.30 10.44
N ALA A 7 0.14 11.67 11.68
CA ALA A 7 -0.71 11.28 12.80
C ALA A 7 -2.12 11.81 12.47
N PRO A 8 -3.18 10.98 12.46
CA PRO A 8 -3.34 9.74 13.24
C PRO A 8 -3.28 8.40 12.45
N LEU A 9 -2.80 8.35 11.21
CA LEU A 9 -2.92 7.14 10.37
C LEU A 9 -2.21 5.89 10.95
N LEU A 10 -0.92 6.00 11.27
CA LEU A 10 -0.14 4.88 11.80
C LEU A 10 -0.45 4.56 13.26
N GLU A 11 -0.91 5.55 14.02
CA GLU A 11 -1.10 5.41 15.46
C GLU A 11 -2.52 4.97 15.82
N VAL A 12 -3.52 5.31 15.00
CA VAL A 12 -4.93 5.05 15.30
C VAL A 12 -5.58 4.23 14.20
N VAL A 13 -5.53 4.70 12.95
CA VAL A 13 -6.35 4.12 11.88
C VAL A 13 -5.91 2.70 11.52
N ILE A 14 -4.61 2.48 11.30
CA ILE A 14 -4.10 1.14 10.93
C ILE A 14 -4.27 0.13 12.07
N PRO A 15 -3.93 0.43 13.34
CA PRO A 15 -4.23 -0.47 14.46
C PRO A 15 -5.72 -0.77 14.60
N ALA A 16 -6.60 0.23 14.42
CA ALA A 16 -8.04 0.05 14.55
C ALA A 16 -8.61 -0.96 13.54
N MET A 17 -8.06 -1.04 12.31
CA MET A 17 -8.43 -2.09 11.36
C MET A 17 -8.23 -3.51 11.95
N TYR A 18 -7.27 -3.66 12.85
CA TYR A 18 -6.97 -4.93 13.52
C TYR A 18 -7.67 -5.08 14.89
N GLY A 19 -8.61 -4.19 15.21
CA GLY A 19 -9.32 -4.20 16.50
C GLY A 19 -8.45 -3.78 17.68
N ILE A 20 -7.31 -3.13 17.43
CA ILE A 20 -6.43 -2.61 18.48
C ILE A 20 -6.91 -1.21 18.86
N GLU A 21 -7.31 -1.04 20.11
CA GLU A 21 -7.79 0.22 20.65
C GLU A 21 -6.65 1.18 21.03
N GLY A 22 -6.97 2.48 21.05
CA GLY A 22 -6.08 3.54 21.50
C GLY A 22 -4.95 3.88 20.52
N PRO A 23 -4.09 4.84 20.90
CA PRO A 23 -2.88 5.14 20.15
C PRO A 23 -1.87 3.99 20.29
N ALA A 24 -1.58 3.30 19.19
CA ALA A 24 -0.71 2.11 19.14
C ALA A 24 0.30 2.21 17.98
N LEU A 25 1.13 3.25 17.99
CA LEU A 25 2.08 3.57 16.91
C LEU A 25 2.95 2.39 16.47
N LEU A 26 3.52 1.64 17.42
CA LEU A 26 4.40 0.51 17.07
C LEU A 26 3.61 -0.61 16.37
N ALA A 27 2.39 -0.89 16.82
CA ALA A 27 1.54 -1.91 16.21
C ALA A 27 1.15 -1.50 14.78
N GLY A 28 0.69 -0.26 14.59
CA GLY A 28 0.28 0.21 13.28
C GLY A 28 1.45 0.35 12.31
N TRP A 29 2.63 0.75 12.80
CA TRP A 29 3.86 0.67 12.03
C TRP A 29 4.16 -0.77 11.60
N ALA A 30 4.17 -1.72 12.53
CA ALA A 30 4.49 -3.13 12.23
C ALA A 30 3.50 -3.73 11.22
N ILE A 31 2.20 -3.47 11.40
CA ILE A 31 1.14 -3.89 10.49
C ILE A 31 1.35 -3.28 9.10
N HIS A 32 1.69 -1.99 9.00
CA HIS A 32 1.93 -1.35 7.71
C HIS A 32 3.14 -1.94 7.00
N GLN A 33 4.22 -2.21 7.73
CA GLN A 33 5.41 -2.87 7.18
C GLN A 33 5.11 -4.31 6.73
N PHE A 34 4.30 -5.06 7.49
CA PHE A 34 3.83 -6.38 7.11
C PHE A 34 3.10 -6.36 5.78
N HIS A 35 2.15 -5.44 5.57
CA HIS A 35 1.47 -5.31 4.28
C HIS A 35 2.43 -4.93 3.14
N GLY A 36 3.44 -4.10 3.43
CA GLY A 36 4.53 -3.85 2.48
C GLY A 36 5.15 -5.16 2.02
N VAL A 37 5.63 -6.00 2.94
CA VAL A 37 6.21 -7.30 2.59
C VAL A 37 5.24 -8.18 1.81
N VAL A 38 3.97 -8.28 2.24
CA VAL A 38 2.94 -9.06 1.55
C VAL A 38 2.74 -8.56 0.11
N LEU A 39 2.67 -7.25 -0.10
CA LEU A 39 2.58 -6.66 -1.43
C LEU A 39 3.83 -6.96 -2.27
N GLY A 40 5.01 -6.93 -1.67
CA GLY A 40 6.24 -7.37 -2.34
C GLY A 40 6.15 -8.80 -2.87
N LEU A 41 5.68 -9.73 -2.03
CA LEU A 41 5.48 -11.12 -2.42
C LEU A 41 4.39 -11.28 -3.49
N VAL A 42 3.29 -10.52 -3.38
CA VAL A 42 2.22 -10.51 -4.39
C VAL A 42 2.76 -10.03 -5.73
N TYR A 43 3.53 -8.94 -5.76
CA TYR A 43 4.17 -8.47 -6.99
C TYR A 43 5.01 -9.57 -7.63
N VAL A 44 5.93 -10.19 -6.85
CA VAL A 44 6.79 -11.28 -7.33
C VAL A 44 5.96 -12.42 -7.89
N ALA A 45 4.90 -12.85 -7.20
CA ALA A 45 4.03 -13.92 -7.68
C ALA A 45 3.35 -13.54 -9.02
N LEU A 46 2.83 -12.33 -9.14
CA LEU A 46 2.16 -11.84 -10.36
C LEU A 46 3.10 -11.82 -11.57
N VAL A 47 4.36 -11.40 -11.39
CA VAL A 47 5.31 -11.28 -12.51
C VAL A 47 6.07 -12.58 -12.79
N GLN A 48 6.28 -13.44 -11.79
CA GLN A 48 6.95 -14.73 -12.00
C GLN A 48 6.07 -15.72 -12.74
N PHE A 49 4.77 -15.73 -12.45
CA PHE A 49 3.81 -16.72 -12.96
C PHE A 49 2.79 -16.15 -13.95
N GLY A 50 2.85 -14.85 -14.25
CA GLY A 50 1.92 -14.16 -15.13
C GLY A 50 2.54 -13.68 -16.45
N PRO A 51 1.74 -13.02 -17.30
CA PRO A 51 2.18 -12.54 -18.63
C PRO A 51 3.14 -11.36 -18.57
N LEU A 52 3.40 -10.80 -17.37
CA LEU A 52 4.23 -9.61 -17.17
C LEU A 52 5.70 -9.96 -16.88
N ARG A 53 6.11 -11.22 -17.05
CA ARG A 53 7.45 -11.70 -16.73
C ARG A 53 8.56 -10.94 -17.47
N GLU A 54 8.44 -10.79 -18.79
CA GLU A 54 9.46 -10.12 -19.60
C GLU A 54 9.54 -8.61 -19.29
N PRO A 55 8.43 -7.84 -19.28
CA PRO A 55 8.48 -6.44 -18.86
C PRO A 55 9.03 -6.23 -17.44
N ALA A 56 8.82 -7.17 -16.52
CA ALA A 56 9.33 -7.08 -15.15
C ALA A 56 10.85 -7.30 -15.04
N ARG A 57 11.49 -7.85 -16.06
CA ARG A 57 12.95 -8.08 -16.11
C ARG A 57 13.69 -6.93 -16.81
N GLU A 58 12.98 -6.14 -17.60
CA GLU A 58 13.52 -4.94 -18.23
C GLU A 58 13.50 -3.76 -17.26
N PHE A 59 14.58 -2.98 -17.20
CA PHE A 59 14.67 -1.83 -16.28
C PHE A 59 13.55 -0.81 -16.47
N THR A 60 13.25 -0.44 -17.73
CA THR A 60 12.18 0.49 -18.08
C THR A 60 10.80 -0.09 -17.80
N GLY A 61 10.59 -1.38 -18.11
CA GLY A 61 9.35 -2.08 -17.80
C GLY A 61 9.10 -2.20 -16.31
N ALA A 62 10.13 -2.46 -15.51
CA ALA A 62 10.07 -2.50 -14.05
C ALA A 62 9.66 -1.15 -13.44
N ILE A 63 10.18 -0.02 -13.95
CA ILE A 63 9.75 1.32 -13.53
C ILE A 63 8.27 1.53 -13.83
N GLY A 64 7.83 1.22 -15.06
CA GLY A 64 6.42 1.34 -15.46
C GLY A 64 5.49 0.50 -14.59
N LEU A 65 5.88 -0.75 -14.32
CA LEU A 65 5.16 -1.63 -13.40
C LEU A 65 5.14 -1.09 -11.98
N GLY A 66 6.22 -0.48 -11.49
CA GLY A 66 6.27 0.16 -10.17
C GLY A 66 5.25 1.28 -10.05
N VAL A 67 5.14 2.15 -11.06
CA VAL A 67 4.13 3.22 -11.10
C VAL A 67 2.71 2.64 -11.07
N VAL A 68 2.41 1.68 -11.95
CA VAL A 68 1.08 1.04 -12.01
C VAL A 68 0.74 0.34 -10.70
N TYR A 69 1.70 -0.42 -10.14
CA TYR A 69 1.52 -1.16 -8.90
C TYR A 69 1.29 -0.23 -7.70
N GLY A 70 2.00 0.90 -7.63
CA GLY A 70 1.77 1.93 -6.62
C GLY A 70 0.38 2.56 -6.71
N ILE A 71 -0.08 2.88 -7.92
CA ILE A 71 -1.45 3.40 -8.16
C ILE A 71 -2.50 2.37 -7.73
N LEU A 72 -2.36 1.12 -8.17
CA LEU A 72 -3.29 0.04 -7.82
C LEU A 72 -3.32 -0.21 -6.31
N THR A 73 -2.18 -0.11 -5.63
CA THR A 73 -2.11 -0.24 -4.17
C THR A 73 -2.98 0.81 -3.47
N THR A 74 -2.89 2.09 -3.88
CA THR A 74 -3.76 3.14 -3.32
C THR A 74 -5.22 2.89 -3.65
N LEU A 75 -5.54 2.63 -4.92
CA LEU A 75 -6.91 2.46 -5.36
C LEU A 75 -7.59 1.28 -4.67
N VAL A 76 -6.95 0.12 -4.65
CA VAL A 76 -7.54 -1.08 -4.06
C VAL A 76 -7.52 -1.00 -2.55
N LEU A 77 -6.35 -0.78 -1.93
CA LEU A 77 -6.24 -0.94 -0.48
C LEU A 77 -6.70 0.32 0.27
N ALA A 78 -6.22 1.50 -0.11
CA ALA A 78 -6.53 2.71 0.65
C ALA A 78 -7.91 3.29 0.32
N ALA A 79 -8.32 3.26 -0.95
CA ALA A 79 -9.60 3.85 -1.37
C ALA A 79 -10.79 2.89 -1.23
N LEU A 80 -10.60 1.57 -1.40
CA LEU A 80 -11.70 0.60 -1.34
C LEU A 80 -11.67 -0.28 -0.08
N VAL A 81 -10.58 -0.99 0.20
CA VAL A 81 -10.54 -1.96 1.29
C VAL A 81 -10.56 -1.29 2.67
N MET A 82 -9.75 -0.26 2.89
CA MET A 82 -9.65 0.45 4.16
C MET A 82 -10.99 0.97 4.70
N PRO A 83 -11.80 1.77 3.95
CA PRO A 83 -13.09 2.23 4.46
C PRO A 83 -14.05 1.10 4.80
N LEU A 84 -14.09 0.03 3.99
CA LEU A 84 -14.96 -1.12 4.24
C LEU A 84 -14.52 -1.91 5.47
N TRP A 85 -13.21 -2.11 5.64
CA TRP A 85 -12.66 -2.79 6.79
C TRP A 85 -12.93 -2.01 8.08
N LEU A 86 -12.63 -0.71 8.09
CA LEU A 86 -12.90 0.17 9.24
C LEU A 86 -14.39 0.18 9.60
N ALA A 87 -15.29 0.23 8.61
CA ALA A 87 -16.72 0.13 8.85
C ALA A 87 -17.11 -1.24 9.44
N ALA A 88 -16.54 -2.33 8.94
CA ALA A 88 -16.82 -3.69 9.42
C ALA A 88 -16.38 -3.91 10.88
N VAL A 89 -15.28 -3.30 11.32
CA VAL A 89 -14.84 -3.35 12.73
C VAL A 89 -15.50 -2.29 13.62
N GLY A 90 -16.44 -1.50 13.09
CA GLY A 90 -17.19 -0.51 13.85
C GLY A 90 -16.38 0.75 14.22
N PHE A 91 -15.32 1.07 13.47
CA PHE A 91 -14.52 2.27 13.74
C PHE A 91 -15.36 3.54 13.53
N PRO A 92 -15.59 4.38 14.57
CA PRO A 92 -16.55 5.49 14.49
C PRO A 92 -16.22 6.54 13.41
N ALA A 93 -14.94 6.69 13.08
CA ALA A 93 -14.45 7.65 12.09
C ALA A 93 -14.05 6.98 10.76
N ALA A 94 -14.72 5.88 10.39
CA ALA A 94 -14.49 5.24 9.10
C ALA A 94 -14.74 6.23 7.94
N PRO A 95 -13.82 6.38 6.98
CA PRO A 95 -14.00 7.30 5.87
C PRO A 95 -15.12 6.84 4.94
N PRO A 96 -15.75 7.76 4.17
CA PRO A 96 -16.74 7.41 3.15
C PRO A 96 -16.18 6.39 2.15
N PHE A 97 -17.05 5.53 1.63
CA PHE A 97 -16.71 4.64 0.52
C PHE A 97 -17.15 5.25 -0.82
N PRO A 98 -16.26 5.38 -1.81
CA PRO A 98 -14.81 5.14 -1.75
C PRO A 98 -14.05 6.26 -1.01
N ASN A 99 -12.94 5.91 -0.36
CA ASN A 99 -12.10 6.85 0.39
C ASN A 99 -11.18 7.64 -0.55
N VAL A 100 -11.75 8.64 -1.22
CA VAL A 100 -11.05 9.55 -2.12
C VAL A 100 -11.12 10.97 -1.56
N ALA A 101 -9.96 11.54 -1.23
CA ALA A 101 -9.84 12.86 -0.65
C ALA A 101 -8.64 13.61 -1.26
N PHE A 102 -8.85 14.87 -1.66
CA PHE A 102 -7.78 15.72 -2.15
C PHE A 102 -7.28 16.65 -1.03
N PRO A 103 -5.95 16.76 -0.78
CA PRO A 103 -4.84 16.17 -1.53
C PRO A 103 -4.36 14.79 -1.03
N ALA A 104 -5.00 14.21 0.01
CA ALA A 104 -4.52 13.01 0.69
C ALA A 104 -4.33 11.78 -0.22
N THR A 105 -5.26 11.52 -1.15
CA THR A 105 -5.18 10.41 -2.10
C THR A 105 -3.98 10.56 -3.04
N ILE A 106 -3.63 11.79 -3.44
CA ILE A 106 -2.45 12.04 -4.27
C ILE A 106 -1.18 11.75 -3.47
N VAL A 107 -1.09 12.27 -2.25
CA VAL A 107 0.07 12.03 -1.37
C VAL A 107 0.25 10.53 -1.10
N SER A 108 -0.85 9.83 -0.81
CA SER A 108 -0.85 8.37 -0.64
C SER A 108 -0.36 7.65 -1.91
N THR A 109 -0.82 8.09 -3.08
CA THR A 109 -0.40 7.51 -4.37
C THR A 109 1.09 7.71 -4.64
N ILE A 110 1.61 8.91 -4.39
CA ILE A 110 3.05 9.17 -4.50
C ILE A 110 3.82 8.26 -3.55
N GLY A 111 3.39 8.13 -2.29
CA GLY A 111 4.02 7.23 -1.32
C GLY A 111 4.07 5.77 -1.79
N HIS A 112 2.98 5.24 -2.33
CA HIS A 112 2.94 3.87 -2.85
C HIS A 112 3.77 3.70 -4.13
N ILE A 113 3.88 4.71 -5.00
CA ILE A 113 4.76 4.68 -6.17
C ILE A 113 6.23 4.65 -5.75
N VAL A 114 6.63 5.53 -4.81
CA VAL A 114 8.01 5.55 -4.28
C VAL A 114 8.35 4.22 -3.61
N TYR A 115 7.35 3.43 -3.21
CA TYR A 115 7.53 2.12 -2.58
C TYR A 115 7.70 1.03 -3.62
N ALA A 116 6.81 1.06 -4.61
CA ALA A 116 6.76 0.05 -5.63
C ALA A 116 7.98 0.12 -6.56
N ILE A 117 8.48 1.31 -6.90
CA ILE A 117 9.63 1.44 -7.83
C ILE A 117 10.88 0.70 -7.32
N PRO A 118 11.39 0.91 -6.09
CA PRO A 118 12.52 0.14 -5.58
C PRO A 118 12.25 -1.38 -5.55
N LEU A 119 11.04 -1.80 -5.19
CA LEU A 119 10.63 -3.19 -5.18
C LEU A 119 10.72 -3.82 -6.58
N THR A 120 10.12 -3.18 -7.58
CA THR A 120 10.07 -3.73 -8.95
C THR A 120 11.44 -3.71 -9.62
N VAL A 121 12.22 -2.65 -9.39
CA VAL A 121 13.61 -2.55 -9.89
C VAL A 121 14.51 -3.60 -9.21
N ALA A 122 14.37 -3.81 -7.90
CA ALA A 122 15.13 -4.85 -7.20
C ALA A 122 14.81 -6.24 -7.73
N TYR A 123 13.55 -6.52 -8.05
CA TYR A 123 13.15 -7.76 -8.72
C TYR A 123 13.87 -7.90 -10.08
N ALA A 124 13.79 -6.89 -10.94
CA ALA A 124 14.43 -6.91 -12.26
C ALA A 124 15.94 -7.15 -12.19
N MET A 125 16.62 -6.53 -11.21
CA MET A 125 18.06 -6.70 -11.00
C MET A 125 18.45 -8.08 -10.43
N SER A 126 17.49 -8.84 -9.92
CA SER A 126 17.71 -10.14 -9.27
C SER A 126 17.41 -11.35 -10.16
N THR A 127 17.00 -11.13 -11.42
CA THR A 127 16.50 -12.17 -12.34
C THR A 127 17.12 -12.09 -13.71
#